data_AF-A0A3P7JVJ0-F1
#
_entry.id   AF-A0A3P7JVJ0-F1
#
_cell.length_a   1.000
_cell.length_b   1.000
_cell.length_c   1.000
_cell.angle_alpha   90.00
_cell.angle_beta   90.00
_cell.angle_gamma   90.00
#
_symmetry.space_group_name_H-M   'P 1'
#
loop_
_entity.id
_entity.type
_entity.pdbx_description
1 polymer ?
#
loop_
_entity_poly.entity_id
_entity_poly.type
_entity_poly.pdbx_seq_one_letter_code
_entity_poly.pdbx_strand_id
1 'polypeptide(L)' 'MKTTKREFVVKIIKKAACDPSEEVDILLRHGHHPHIVKLFDVYEDEINVNLVLEYCRGGEMLDK' A
#
# COMPACT_ATOMS: atom_id res chain seq x y z
N MET A 1 0.27 -7.41 21.72
CA MET A 1 -0.16 -7.20 20.32
C MET A 1 -0.84 -8.47 19.82
N LYS A 2 -2.07 -8.38 19.33
CA LYS A 2 -2.74 -9.52 18.69
C LYS A 2 -2.31 -9.57 17.23
N THR A 3 -1.57 -10.60 16.85
CA THR A 3 -1.18 -10.83 15.46
C THR A 3 -2.39 -11.33 14.68
N THR A 4 -2.82 -10.57 13.67
CA THR A 4 -3.82 -11.07 12.73
C THR A 4 -3.12 -11.97 11.70
N LYS A 5 -3.72 -13.10 11.31
CA LYS A 5 -3.19 -13.99 10.24
C LYS A 5 -3.50 -13.43 8.83
N ARG A 6 -3.59 -12.10 8.69
CA ARG A 6 -3.93 -11.47 7.42
C ARG A 6 -2.64 -11.13 6.66
N GLU A 7 -2.63 -11.43 5.37
CA GLU A 7 -1.52 -11.10 4.48
C GLU A 7 -1.70 -9.68 3.91
N PHE A 8 -0.57 -9.03 3.68
CA PHE A 8 -0.47 -7.67 3.16
C PHE A 8 0.72 -7.56 2.20
N VAL A 9 0.71 -6.51 1.39
CA VAL A 9 1.87 -6.09 0.60
C VAL A 9 2.50 -4.89 1.26
N VAL A 10 3.83 -4.81 1.28
CA VAL A 10 4.54 -3.60 1.70
C VAL A 10 5.27 -3.02 0.50
N LYS A 11 4.83 -1.85 0.04
CA LYS A 11 5.55 -1.09 -0.99
C LYS A 11 6.56 -0.19 -0.29
N ILE A 12 7.84 -0.50 -0.47
CA ILE A 12 8.96 0.25 0.11
C ILE A 12 9.43 1.28 -0.91
N ILE A 13 9.36 2.57 -0.55
CA ILE A 13 9.73 3.68 -1.41
C ILE A 13 10.89 4.42 -0.76
N LYS A 14 12.02 4.52 -1.46
CA LYS A 14 13.16 5.34 -1.00
C LYS A 14 12.80 6.82 -1.18
N LYS A 15 12.89 7.61 -0.11
CA LYS A 15 12.61 9.06 -0.13
C LYS A 15 13.46 9.82 -1.15
N ALA A 16 14.70 9.38 -1.35
CA ALA A 16 15.60 9.97 -2.31
C ALA A 16 15.20 9.73 -3.78
N ALA A 17 14.36 8.73 -4.05
CA ALA A 17 13.95 8.38 -5.41
C ALA A 17 12.61 9.02 -5.80
N CYS A 18 11.66 9.14 -4.85
CA CYS A 18 10.33 9.68 -5.11
C CYS A 18 9.65 10.08 -3.78
N ASP A 19 8.89 11.18 -3.81
CA ASP A 19 7.98 11.55 -2.72
C ASP A 19 6.59 10.89 -2.94
N PRO A 20 6.15 9.99 -2.06
CA PRO A 20 4.89 9.26 -2.22
C PRO A 20 3.66 10.02 -1.69
N SER A 21 3.79 11.28 -1.28
CA SER A 21 2.69 12.05 -0.67
C SER A 21 1.41 12.07 -1.51
N GLU A 22 1.52 12.26 -2.83
CA GLU A 22 0.36 12.22 -3.73
C GLU A 22 -0.28 10.83 -3.81
N GLU A 23 0.53 9.77 -3.86
CA GLU A 23 0.04 8.38 -3.89
C GLU A 23 -0.72 8.04 -2.60
N VAL A 24 -0.17 8.42 -1.45
CA VAL A 24 -0.81 8.22 -0.14
C VAL A 24 -2.14 8.96 -0.08
N ASP A 25 -2.19 10.23 -0.50
CA ASP A 25 -3.40 11.05 -0.50
C ASP A 25 -4.51 10.46 -1.37
N ILE A 26 -4.17 9.99 -2.57
CA ILE A 26 -5.12 9.35 -3.49
C ILE A 26 -5.70 8.08 -2.87
N LEU A 27 -4.83 7.22 -2.32
CA LEU A 27 -5.26 5.96 -1.72
C LEU A 27 -6.13 6.15 -0.48
N LEU A 28 -5.83 7.15 0.36
CA LEU A 28 -6.66 7.48 1.53
C LEU A 28 -8.05 8.00 1.13
N ARG A 29 -8.12 8.88 0.12
CA ARG A 29 -9.40 9.45 -0.35
C ARG A 29 -10.30 8.40 -0.99
N HIS A 30 -9.73 7.45 -1.71
CA HIS A 30 -10.48 6.46 -2.50
C HIS A 30 -10.57 5.06 -1.86
N GLY A 31 -9.95 4.82 -0.70
CA GLY A 31 -9.85 3.50 -0.08
C GLY A 31 -11.17 2.84 0.35
N HIS A 32 -12.30 3.55 0.28
CA HIS A 32 -13.63 2.99 0.54
C HIS A 32 -14.22 2.25 -0.68
N HIS A 33 -13.68 2.44 -1.88
CA HIS A 33 -14.20 1.83 -3.10
C HIS A 33 -13.82 0.34 -3.21
N PRO A 34 -14.74 -0.57 -3.56
CA PRO A 34 -14.48 -2.01 -3.57
C PRO A 34 -13.51 -2.49 -4.66
N HIS A 35 -13.20 -1.65 -5.65
CA HIS A 35 -12.28 -1.96 -6.76
C HIS A 35 -10.99 -1.13 -6.77
N ILE A 36 -10.67 -0.50 -5.64
CA ILE A 36 -9.41 0.23 -5.45
C ILE A 36 -8.67 -0.43 -4.30
N VAL A 37 -7.36 -0.64 -4.46
CA VAL A 37 -6.51 -1.25 -3.43
C VAL A 37 -6.55 -0.41 -2.16
N LYS A 38 -6.67 -1.08 -1.01
CA LYS A 38 -6.71 -0.39 0.29
C LYS A 38 -5.30 -0.13 0.80
N LEU A 39 -5.07 1.10 1.25
CA LEU A 39 -3.96 1.47 2.11
C LEU A 39 -4.40 1.29 3.57
N PHE A 40 -3.70 0.40 4.29
CA PHE A 40 -3.97 0.11 5.69
C PHE A 40 -3.18 1.02 6.63
N ASP A 41 -1.92 1.28 6.30
CA ASP A 41 -1.00 2.02 7.17
C ASP A 41 0.19 2.56 6.38
N VAL A 42 0.85 3.58 6.94
CA VAL A 42 2.08 4.19 6.39
C VAL A 42 3.11 4.31 7.50
N TYR A 43 4.29 3.73 7.26
CA TYR A 43 5.43 3.83 8.17
C TYR A 43 6.59 4.55 7.51
N GLU A 44 7.18 5.49 8.22
CA GLU A 44 8.29 6.28 7.72
C GLU A 44 9.51 6.10 8.62
N ASP A 45 10.65 5.78 8.01
CA ASP A 45 11.97 5.78 8.64
C ASP A 45 12.85 6.86 8.01
N GLU A 46 14.15 6.94 8.33
CA GLU A 46 15.04 7.98 7.80
C GLU A 46 15.18 7.95 6.27
N ILE A 47 15.07 6.77 5.65
CA ILE A 47 15.43 6.54 4.24
C ILE A 47 14.20 6.15 3.41
N ASN A 48 13.20 5.53 4.01
CA ASN A 48 12.06 4.94 3.31
C ASN A 48 10.71 5.39 3.85
N VAL A 49 9.72 5.31 2.96
CA VAL A 49 8.29 5.30 3.29
C VAL A 49 7.76 3.92 2.89
N ASN A 50 7.05 3.27 3.81
CA ASN A 50 6.52 1.93 3.67
C ASN A 50 5.00 1.98 3.68
N LEU A 51 4.36 1.65 2.55
CA LEU A 51 2.90 1.60 2.42
C LEU A 51 2.44 0.16 2.64
N VAL A 52 1.60 -0.05 3.66
CA VAL A 52 0.96 -1.36 3.92
C VAL A 52 -0.34 -1.44 3.13
N LEU A 53 -0.37 -2.29 2.11
CA LEU A 53 -1.44 -2.38 1.12
C LEU A 53 -2.16 -3.73 1.19
N GLU A 54 -3.37 -3.77 0.61
CA GLU A 54 -4.10 -5.01 0.38
C GLU A 54 -3.33 -5.98 -0.51
N TYR A 55 -3.30 -7.26 -0.11
CA TYR A 55 -2.73 -8.32 -0.91
C TYR A 55 -3.77 -8.87 -1.90
N CYS A 56 -3.64 -8.46 -3.17
CA CYS A 56 -4.48 -8.91 -4.27
C CYS A 56 -4.04 -10.29 -4.80
N ARG A 57 -4.60 -11.37 -4.23
CA ARG A 57 -4.26 -12.76 -4.60
C ARG A 57 -4.65 -13.18 -6.02
N GLY A 58 -5.46 -12.38 -6.73
CA GLY A 58 -6.08 -12.75 -8.00
C GLY A 58 -5.16 -12.72 -9.22
N GLY A 59 -3.92 -12.23 -9.08
CA GLY A 59 -3.02 -12.00 -10.22
C GLY A 59 -3.41 -10.78 -11.05
N GLU A 60 -2.81 -10.64 -12.23
CA GLU A 60 -3.11 -9.53 -13.13
C GLU A 60 -4.34 -9.82 -13.99
N MET A 61 -5.09 -8.77 -14.35
CA MET A 61 -6.31 -8.92 -15.15
C MET A 61 -6.03 -9.45 -16.57
N LEU A 62 -4.84 -9.13 -17.11
CA LEU A 62 -4.43 -9.50 -18.47
C LEU A 62 -3.59 -10.77 -18.53
N ASP A 63 -3.44 -11.50 -17.43
CA ASP A 63 -2.82 -12.83 -17.45
C ASP A 63 -3.79 -13.84 -18.11
N LYS A 64 -3.86 -13.78 -19.45
CA LYS A 64 -4.28 -14.81 -20.42
C LYS A 64 -4.15 -14.31 -21.87
#